data_AF-A0A364GLC4-F1
#
_entry.id   AF-A0A364GLC4-F1
#
_cell.length_a   1.000
_cell.length_b   1.000
_cell.length_c   1.000
_cell.angle_alpha   90.00
_cell.angle_beta   90.00
_cell.angle_gamma   90.00
#
_symmetry.space_group_name_H-M   'P 1'
#
loop_
_entity.id
_entity.type
_entity.pdbx_description
1 polymer ?
#
loop_
_entity_poly.entity_id
_entity_poly.type
_entity_poly.pdbx_seq_one_letter_code
_entity_poly.pdbx_strand_id
1 'polypeptide(L)' 'MNAIAASTAVREIRREALRIDGERIHRDAVIDVRNPYDGALVGTVPKATLDDVRRAFA' A
#
# COMPACT_ATOMS: atom_id res chain seq x y z
N MET A 1 -21.37 -22.69 7.57
CA MET A 1 -20.51 -21.49 7.58
C MET A 1 -19.62 -21.55 6.35
N ASN A 2 -19.75 -20.60 5.42
CA ASN A 2 -19.14 -20.72 4.09
C ASN A 2 -17.86 -19.88 4.07
N ALA A 3 -16.78 -20.43 3.52
CA ALA A 3 -15.44 -19.83 3.53
C ALA A 3 -15.39 -18.41 2.93
N ILE A 4 -16.34 -18.05 2.06
CA ILE A 4 -16.46 -16.73 1.46
C ILE A 4 -16.72 -15.64 2.52
N ALA A 5 -17.58 -15.93 3.50
CA ALA A 5 -17.89 -14.97 4.58
C ALA A 5 -16.72 -14.76 5.55
N ALA A 6 -15.84 -15.76 5.69
CA ALA A 6 -14.62 -15.64 6.50
C ALA A 6 -13.53 -14.79 5.82
N SER A 7 -13.55 -14.66 4.49
CA SER A 7 -12.58 -13.84 3.73
C SER A 7 -12.80 -12.33 3.88
N THR A 8 -13.99 -11.92 4.30
CA THR A 8 -14.39 -10.52 4.54
C THR A 8 -14.00 -10.00 5.92
N ALA A 9 -13.44 -10.85 6.80
CA ALA A 9 -12.84 -10.38 8.03
C ALA A 9 -11.76 -9.34 7.68
N VAL A 10 -11.85 -8.15 8.31
CA VAL A 10 -10.95 -7.02 8.09
C VAL A 10 -9.51 -7.54 8.21
N ARG A 11 -8.84 -7.66 7.06
CA ARG A 11 -7.43 -8.04 7.01
C ARG A 11 -6.63 -6.90 7.63
N GLU A 12 -5.59 -7.22 8.38
CA GLU A 12 -4.69 -6.23 8.99
C GLU A 12 -4.28 -5.15 7.97
N ILE A 13 -4.23 -3.89 8.43
CA ILE A 13 -3.86 -2.74 7.60
C ILE A 13 -2.47 -2.98 7.00
N ARG A 14 -2.41 -3.12 5.67
CA ARG A 14 -1.17 -3.46 4.98
C ARG A 14 -0.28 -2.23 4.82
N ARG A 15 0.97 -2.31 5.28
CA ARG A 15 1.99 -1.29 5.03
C ARG A 15 2.91 -1.77 3.92
N GLU A 16 2.70 -1.28 2.71
CA GLU A 16 3.50 -1.65 1.55
C GLU A 16 4.74 -0.75 1.42
N ALA A 17 5.77 -1.20 0.70
CA ALA A 17 6.96 -0.41 0.38
C ALA A 17 7.00 -0.05 -1.11
N LEU A 18 7.60 1.10 -1.43
CA LEU A 18 7.97 1.42 -2.81
C LEU A 18 9.09 0.47 -3.23
N ARG A 19 9.10 0.04 -4.49
CA ARG A 19 10.18 -0.80 -5.01
C ARG A 19 10.88 -0.13 -6.18
N ILE A 20 12.20 -0.02 -6.06
CA ILE A 20 13.09 0.42 -7.14
C ILE A 20 14.21 -0.59 -7.23
N ASP A 21 14.36 -1.24 -8.39
CA ASP A 21 15.36 -2.30 -8.60
C ASP A 21 15.33 -3.41 -7.53
N GLY A 22 14.12 -3.81 -7.12
CA GLY A 22 13.92 -4.83 -6.09
C GLY A 22 14.16 -4.37 -4.64
N GLU A 23 14.77 -3.20 -4.41
CA GLU A 23 14.95 -2.60 -3.09
C GLU A 23 13.61 -2.11 -2.54
N ARG A 24 13.35 -2.36 -1.24
CA ARG A 24 12.18 -1.84 -0.53
C ARG A 24 12.50 -0.48 0.10
N ILE A 25 11.84 0.56 -0.39
CA ILE A 25 12.01 1.94 0.03
C ILE A 25 10.79 2.36 0.84
N HIS A 26 11.06 2.88 2.05
CA HIS A 26 10.04 3.45 2.94
C HIS A 26 10.20 4.96 3.00
N ARG A 27 9.08 5.67 3.14
CA ARG A 27 9.01 7.14 3.26
C ARG A 27 8.11 7.50 4.43
N ASP A 28 8.42 8.62 5.07
CA ASP A 28 7.65 9.14 6.21
C ASP A 28 6.25 9.59 5.76
N ALA A 29 6.18 10.24 4.59
CA ALA A 29 4.92 10.53 3.94
C ALA A 29 4.31 9.29 3.29
N VAL A 30 3.06 8.99 3.63
CA VAL A 30 2.28 7.87 3.09
C VAL A 30 0.95 8.33 2.51
N ILE A 31 0.35 7.49 1.67
CA ILE A 31 -0.97 7.66 1.07
C ILE A 31 -1.86 6.52 1.59
N ASP A 32 -3.04 6.88 2.07
CA ASP A 32 -4.07 5.92 2.48
C ASP A 32 -4.66 5.22 1.26
N VAL A 33 -4.68 3.89 1.28
CA VAL A 33 -5.43 3.08 0.33
C VAL A 33 -6.77 2.74 0.99
N ARG A 34 -7.87 3.11 0.32
CA ARG A 34 -9.23 2.94 0.84
C ARG A 34 -10.05 2.02 -0.07
N ASN A 35 -10.96 1.26 0.53
CA ASN A 35 -11.93 0.44 -0.18
C ASN A 35 -12.92 1.35 -0.91
N PRO A 36 -13.10 1.24 -2.24
CA PRO A 36 -14.04 2.09 -2.97
C PRO A 36 -15.52 1.85 -2.61
N TYR A 37 -15.86 0.70 -2.01
CA TYR A 37 -17.25 0.35 -1.72
C TYR A 37 -17.78 0.96 -0.40
N ASP A 38 -16.92 1.14 0.60
CA ASP A 38 -17.33 1.69 1.91
C ASP A 38 -16.40 2.78 2.47
N GLY A 39 -15.24 3.00 1.85
CA GLY A 39 -14.26 3.99 2.29
C GLY A 39 -13.33 3.52 3.42
N ALA A 40 -13.48 2.29 3.92
CA ALA A 40 -12.58 1.72 4.93
C ALA A 40 -11.12 1.76 4.48
N LEU A 41 -10.22 2.06 5.43
CA LEU A 41 -8.79 1.98 5.23
C LEU A 41 -8.37 0.52 5.07
N VAL A 42 -7.65 0.20 4.01
CA VAL A 42 -7.13 -1.15 3.75
C VAL A 42 -5.61 -1.24 3.91
N GLY A 43 -4.91 -0.11 3.80
CA GLY A 43 -3.45 -0.07 3.83
C GLY A 43 -2.89 1.31 3.58
N THR A 44 -1.56 1.39 3.61
CA THR A 44 -0.80 2.59 3.29
C THR A 44 0.31 2.26 2.30
N VAL A 45 0.55 3.17 1.36
CA VAL A 45 1.69 3.11 0.44
C VAL A 45 2.57 4.36 0.64
N PRO A 46 3.89 4.27 0.51
CA PRO A 46 4.76 5.44 0.61
C PRO A 46 4.50 6.42 -0.54
N LYS A 47 4.56 7.71 -0.23
CA LYS A 47 4.46 8.79 -1.22
C LYS A 47 5.83 8.99 -1.87
N ALA A 48 5.94 8.59 -3.14
CA ALA A 48 7.16 8.78 -3.91
C ALA A 48 7.50 10.27 -4.10
N THR A 49 8.79 10.60 -4.04
CA THR A 49 9.33 11.92 -4.36
C THR A 49 9.84 11.96 -5.80
N LEU A 50 10.17 13.15 -6.31
CA LEU A 50 10.79 13.28 -7.63
C LEU A 50 12.15 12.56 -7.73
N ASP A 51 12.89 12.48 -6.62
CA ASP A 51 14.16 11.76 -6.55
C ASP A 51 13.95 10.25 -6.74
N ASP A 52 12.93 9.68 -6.07
CA ASP A 52 12.55 8.28 -6.25
C ASP A 52 12.19 7.98 -7.71
N VAL A 53 11.48 8.90 -8.38
CA VAL A 53 11.15 8.76 -9.80
C VAL A 53 12.41 8.77 -10.67
N ARG A 54 13.34 9.71 -10.44
CA ARG A 54 14.61 9.76 -11.18
C ARG A 54 15.43 8.49 -10.99
N ARG A 55 15.53 7.99 -9.75
CA ARG A 55 16.22 6.74 -9.42
C ARG A 55 15.60 5.53 -10.12
N ALA A 56 14.26 5.52 -10.29
CA ALA A 56 13.57 4.41 -10.94
C ALA A 56 13.81 4.32 -12.46
N PHE A 57 14.23 5.42 -13.10
CA PHE A 57 14.47 5.49 -14.54
C PHE A 57 15.96 5.57 -14.93
N ALA A 58 16.86 5.68 -13.96
CA ALA A 58 18.30 5.66 -14.17
C ALA A 58 18.81 4.23 -14.32
#